data_AF-A0A8X6WER2-F1
#
_entry.id   AF-A0A8X6WER2-F1
#
_cell.length_a   1.000
_cell.length_b   1.000
_cell.length_c   1.000
_cell.angle_alpha   90.00
_cell.angle_beta   90.00
_cell.angle_gamma   90.00
#
_symmetry.space_group_name_H-M   'P 1'
#
loop_
_entity.id
_entity.type
_entity.pdbx_description
1 polymer ?
#
loop_
_entity_poly.entity_id
_entity_poly.type
_entity_poly.pdbx_seq_one_letter_code
_entity_poly.pdbx_strand_id
1 'polypeptide(L)'
;MIANSVNDQHDTWDQFLHEFAYAIRTAVNETTGKPPIDLFLGRKLTTPFQKLVIISDGTEFAVGDIEKWFHEDRRNTKAKHEN
;
A
#
# COMPACT_ATOMS: atom_id res chain seq x y z
N MET A 1 5.15 19.80 1.32
CA MET A 1 6.15 18.71 1.26
C MET A 1 6.55 18.39 -0.18
N ILE A 2 5.63 17.97 -1.06
CA ILE A 2 5.98 17.57 -2.45
C ILE A 2 6.59 18.72 -3.26
N ALA A 3 6.05 19.94 -3.13
CA ALA A 3 6.59 21.11 -3.83
C ALA A 3 8.05 21.46 -3.48
N ASN A 4 8.52 21.15 -2.27
CA ASN A 4 9.93 21.35 -1.91
C ASN A 4 10.81 20.25 -2.50
N SER A 5 10.37 18.99 -2.47
CA SER A 5 11.12 17.86 -3.04
C SER A 5 11.28 17.97 -4.56
N VAL A 6 10.26 18.49 -5.25
CA VAL A 6 10.33 18.79 -6.68
C VAL A 6 11.35 19.88 -6.97
N ASN A 7 11.55 20.83 -6.04
CA ASN A 7 12.45 21.95 -6.27
C ASN A 7 13.94 21.56 -6.27
N ASP A 8 14.29 20.50 -5.55
CA ASP A 8 15.66 19.98 -5.45
C ASP A 8 15.95 18.87 -6.47
N GLN A 9 14.93 18.20 -7.00
CA GLN A 9 15.03 17.05 -7.92
C GLN A 9 14.10 17.20 -9.13
N HIS A 10 14.17 18.36 -9.80
CA HIS A 10 13.32 18.69 -10.96
C HIS A 10 13.45 17.75 -12.16
N ASP A 11 14.57 17.02 -12.30
CA ASP A 11 14.79 16.13 -13.45
C ASP A 11 14.30 14.69 -13.21
N THR A 12 13.96 14.33 -11.97
CA THR A 12 13.60 12.94 -11.60
C THR A 12 12.33 12.82 -10.76
N TRP A 13 11.63 13.93 -10.48
CA TRP A 13 10.43 13.94 -9.65
C TRP A 13 9.31 13.02 -10.18
N ASP A 14 9.25 12.85 -11.50
CA ASP A 14 8.28 12.02 -12.21
C ASP A 14 8.46 10.53 -11.91
N GLN A 15 9.69 10.11 -11.63
CA GLN A 15 10.03 8.73 -11.25
C GLN A 15 9.39 8.34 -9.90
N PHE A 16 9.20 9.31 -9.01
CA PHE A 16 8.66 9.10 -7.65
C PHE A 16 7.14 9.35 -7.55
N LEU A 17 6.46 9.60 -8.68
CA LEU A 17 5.03 9.89 -8.69
C LEU A 17 4.19 8.79 -8.06
N HIS A 18 4.57 7.52 -8.27
CA HIS A 18 3.84 6.39 -7.71
C HIS A 18 3.96 6.33 -6.18
N GLU A 19 5.16 6.58 -5.66
CA GLU A 19 5.48 6.65 -4.25
C GLU A 19 4.74 7.80 -3.58
N PHE A 20 4.72 8.98 -4.20
CA PHE A 20 3.97 10.13 -3.71
C PHE A 20 2.46 9.85 -3.71
N ALA A 21 1.93 9.31 -4.80
CA ALA A 21 0.52 8.95 -4.89
C ALA A 21 0.13 7.92 -3.83
N TYR A 22 1.01 6.94 -3.58
CA TYR A 22 0.83 5.94 -2.53
C TYR A 22 0.83 6.58 -1.14
N ALA A 23 1.80 7.44 -0.84
CA ALA A 23 1.92 8.12 0.45
C ALA A 23 0.68 8.99 0.73
N ILE A 24 0.21 9.77 -0.26
CA ILE A 24 -0.98 10.61 -0.10
C ILE A 24 -2.23 9.76 0.17
N ARG A 25 -2.41 8.66 -0.56
CA ARG A 25 -3.62 7.82 -0.43
C ARG A 25 -3.69 7.09 0.90
N THR A 26 -2.54 6.77 1.50
CA THR A 26 -2.43 5.96 2.72
C THR A 26 -2.20 6.78 3.98
N ALA A 27 -1.78 8.04 3.85
CA ALA A 27 -1.63 8.95 4.98
C ALA A 27 -3.00 9.26 5.62
N VAL A 28 -3.05 9.31 6.95
CA VAL A 28 -4.25 9.69 7.69
C VAL A 28 -4.52 11.17 7.44
N ASN A 29 -5.74 11.50 6.98
CA ASN A 29 -6.16 12.87 6.82
C ASN A 29 -6.64 13.45 8.17
N GLU A 30 -6.16 14.63 8.53
CA GLU A 30 -6.45 15.28 9.83
C GLU A 30 -7.94 15.59 10.04
N THR A 31 -8.66 15.95 8.97
CA THR A 31 -10.07 16.32 9.06
C THR A 31 -10.97 15.10 9.22
N THR A 32 -10.67 14.02 8.53
CA THR A 32 -11.53 12.82 8.52
C THR A 32 -11.06 11.74 9.49
N GLY A 33 -9.82 11.85 10.01
CA GLY A 33 -9.18 10.85 10.86
C GLY A 33 -8.94 9.51 10.16
N LYS A 34 -9.15 9.42 8.84
CA LYS A 34 -9.04 8.20 8.04
C LYS A 34 -8.19 8.45 6.79
N PRO A 35 -7.50 7.43 6.28
CA PRO A 35 -6.75 7.58 5.05
C PRO A 35 -7.71 7.72 3.85
N PRO A 36 -7.39 8.56 2.85
CA PRO A 36 -8.24 8.77 1.69
C PRO A 36 -8.64 7.49 0.95
N ILE A 37 -7.75 6.48 0.91
CA ILE A 37 -8.03 5.19 0.28
C ILE A 37 -9.18 4.42 0.95
N ASP A 38 -9.30 4.51 2.28
CA ASP A 38 -10.36 3.85 3.03
C ASP A 38 -11.72 4.53 2.79
N LEU A 39 -11.69 5.85 2.62
CA LEU A 39 -12.89 6.63 2.28
C LEU A 39 -13.34 6.35 0.85
N PHE A 40 -12.40 6.25 -0.09
CA PHE A 40 -12.70 5.99 -1.49
C PHE A 40 -13.28 4.59 -1.73
N LEU A 41 -12.73 3.58 -1.05
CA LEU A 41 -13.14 2.18 -1.25
C LEU A 41 -14.26 1.72 -0.31
N GLY A 42 -14.55 2.49 0.74
CA GLY A 42 -15.55 2.12 1.75
C GLY A 42 -15.15 0.90 2.60
N ARG A 43 -13.92 0.43 2.50
CA ARG A 43 -13.36 -0.69 3.29
C ARG A 43 -11.94 -0.38 3.70
N LYS A 44 -11.52 -0.93 4.84
CA LYS A 44 -10.13 -0.82 5.29
C LYS A 44 -9.22 -1.65 4.41
N LEU A 45 -8.19 -1.03 3.82
CA LEU A 45 -7.18 -1.75 3.05
C LEU A 45 -5.88 -1.85 3.85
N THR A 46 -5.42 -3.08 4.08
CA THR A 46 -4.05 -3.33 4.51
C THR A 46 -3.16 -3.35 3.27
N THR A 47 -2.36 -2.32 3.09
CA THR A 47 -1.40 -2.29 1.98
C THR A 47 -0.23 -3.25 2.24
N PRO A 48 0.43 -3.78 1.20
CA PRO A 48 1.60 -4.65 1.40
C PRO A 48 2.68 -3.98 2.26
N PHE A 49 2.92 -2.68 2.06
CA PHE A 49 3.88 -1.92 2.85
C PHE A 49 3.44 -1.74 4.31
N GLN A 50 2.17 -1.45 4.57
CA GLN A 50 1.68 -1.38 5.95
C GLN A 50 1.82 -2.73 6.66
N LYS A 51 1.62 -3.83 5.92
CA LYS A 51 1.88 -5.19 6.42
C LYS A 51 3.37 -5.42 6.70
N LEU A 52 4.27 -4.94 5.84
CA LEU A 52 5.73 -4.99 6.08
C LEU A 52 6.16 -4.22 7.33
N VAL A 53 5.60 -3.03 7.56
CA VAL A 53 5.86 -2.22 8.77
C VAL A 53 5.35 -2.94 10.03
N ILE A 54 4.15 -3.54 9.98
CA ILE A 54 3.65 -4.36 11.08
C ILE A 54 4.56 -5.57 11.34
N ILE A 55 5.13 -6.16 10.28
CA ILE A 55 6.06 -7.30 10.38
C ILE A 55 7.39 -6.89 11.02
N SER A 56 7.93 -5.69 10.73
CA SER A 56 9.22 -5.25 11.28
C SER A 56 9.19 -4.97 12.78
N ASP A 57 8.03 -4.63 13.33
CA ASP A 57 7.86 -4.24 14.74
C ASP A 57 7.71 -5.42 15.72
N GLY A 58 8.02 -6.66 15.31
CA GLY A 58 8.26 -7.75 16.26
C GLY A 58 7.50 -9.07 16.06
N THR A 59 7.05 -9.38 14.84
CA THR A 59 6.57 -10.75 14.53
C THR A 59 7.45 -11.38 13.47
N GLU A 60 8.28 -12.34 13.90
CA GLU A 60 9.11 -13.19 13.06
C GLU A 60 8.23 -13.91 12.01
N PHE A 61 8.29 -13.47 10.77
CA PHE A 61 7.56 -14.06 9.65
C PHE A 61 8.56 -14.61 8.65
N ALA A 62 8.56 -15.93 8.46
CA ALA A 62 9.39 -16.56 7.46
C ALA A 62 8.90 -16.16 6.07
N VAL A 63 9.80 -15.67 5.21
CA VAL A 63 9.53 -15.23 3.83
C VAL A 63 8.71 -16.26 3.02
N GLY A 64 8.78 -17.55 3.37
CA GLY A 64 7.99 -18.62 2.74
C GLY A 64 6.46 -18.53 2.91
N ASP A 65 5.96 -17.79 3.90
CA ASP A 65 4.52 -17.63 4.12
C ASP A 65 3.91 -16.57 3.17
N ILE A 66 4.73 -15.66 2.63
CA ILE A 66 4.32 -14.69 1.61
C ILE A 66 4.01 -15.41 0.29
N GLU A 67 4.89 -16.33 -0.12
CA GLU A 67 4.71 -17.11 -1.36
C GLU A 67 3.44 -17.97 -1.30
N LYS A 68 3.22 -18.68 -0.18
CA LYS A 68 2.01 -19.49 0.03
C LYS A 68 0.73 -18.64 -0.11
N TRP A 69 0.75 -17.42 0.39
CA TRP A 69 -0.42 -16.54 0.37
C TRP A 69 -0.71 -15.98 -1.03
N PHE A 70 0.32 -15.57 -1.78
CA PHE A 70 0.14 -15.17 -3.20
C PHE A 70 -0.37 -16.32 -4.08
N HIS A 71 -0.05 -17.57 -3.73
CA HIS A 71 -0.60 -18.75 -4.40
C HIS A 71 -2.05 -19.05 -4.01
N GLU A 72 -2.50 -18.62 -2.83
CA GLU A 72 -3.85 -18.82 -2.34
C GLU A 72 -4.83 -17.77 -2.91
N ASP A 73 -4.43 -16.50 -2.98
CA ASP A 73 -5.24 -15.45 -3.62
C ASP A 73 -5.41 -15.71 -5.13
N ARG A 74 -4.38 -16.22 -5.81
CA ARG A 74 -4.49 -16.67 -7.21
C ARG A 74 -5.43 -17.85 -7.40
N ARG A 75 -5.57 -18.74 -6.41
CA ARG A 75 -6.52 -19.87 -6.47
C ARG A 75 -7.95 -19.40 -6.25
N ASN A 76 -8.18 -18.52 -5.28
CA ASN A 76 -9.51 -17.98 -4.99
C ASN A 76 -10.07 -17.06 -6.08
N THR A 77 -9.19 -16.35 -6.81
CA THR A 77 -9.61 -15.55 -7.97
C THR A 77 -9.99 -16.38 -9.18
N LYS A 78 -9.32 -17.52 -9.42
CA LYS A 78 -9.73 -18.48 -10.46
C LYS A 78 -11.06 -19.18 -10.13
N ALA A 79 -11.24 -19.60 -8.89
CA ALA A 79 -12.48 -20.26 -8.45
C ALA A 79 -13.74 -19.36 -8.51
N LYS A 80 -13.57 -18.04 -8.43
CA LYS A 80 -14.68 -17.07 -8.57
C LYS A 80 -15.06 -16.75 -10.02
N HIS A 81 -14.21 -17.09 -10.99
CA HIS A 81 -14.50 -16.87 -12.42
C HIS A 81 -15.07 -18.10 -13.12
N GLU A 82 -15.12 -19.25 -12.44
CA GLU A 82 -15.63 -20.54 -12.96
C GLU A 82 -17.04 -20.90 -12.46
N ASN A 83 -17.74 -19.98 -11.79
CA ASN A 83 -19.09 -20.18 -11.25
C ASN A 83 -20.05 -19.08 -11.71
#